data_AF-A0A1A8V9I3-F1
#
_entry.id   AF-A0A1A8V9I3-F1
#
_cell.length_a   1.000
_cell.length_b   1.000
_cell.length_c   1.000
_cell.angle_alpha   90.00
_cell.angle_beta   90.00
_cell.angle_gamma   90.00
#
_symmetry.space_group_name_H-M   'P 1'
#
loop_
_entity.id
_entity.type
_entity.pdbx_description
1 polymer ?
#
loop_
_entity_poly.entity_id
_entity_poly.type
_entity_poly.pdbx_seq_one_letter_code
_entity_poly.pdbx_strand_id
1 'polypeptide(L)'
;AGRHREPAVFELFFRDNPFGGGFSLFAGLTDCLLFLRGFRFTEPDVEFLRSVLPPNTDPAYFHFLRGLDCSAVTLRSVAEGTVVFAREPLMEVEGPLAVVQLLETSLLCLVNYASLVCSNAARFRLAAGPGRKLLEL
;
A
#
# COMPACT_ATOMS: atom_id res chain seq x y z
N ALA A 1 18.34 -18.36 -2.79
CA ALA A 1 19.13 -17.30 -3.45
C ALA A 1 19.10 -16.06 -2.55
N GLY A 2 20.24 -15.55 -2.10
CA GLY A 2 20.37 -14.49 -1.07
C GLY A 2 19.92 -13.08 -1.51
N ARG A 3 18.84 -12.97 -2.27
CA ARG A 3 18.40 -11.76 -3.00
C ARG A 3 17.63 -10.74 -2.15
N HIS A 4 17.33 -11.07 -0.89
CA HIS A 4 16.50 -10.26 0.02
C HIS A 4 16.94 -8.80 0.22
N ARG A 5 18.20 -8.47 -0.06
CA ARG A 5 18.78 -7.12 0.04
C ARG A 5 18.99 -6.42 -1.31
N GLU A 6 18.66 -7.08 -2.43
CA GLU A 6 18.78 -6.44 -3.74
C GLU A 6 17.90 -5.19 -3.77
N PRO A 7 18.39 -4.06 -4.32
CA PRO A 7 17.57 -2.87 -4.49
C PRO A 7 16.46 -3.15 -5.50
N ALA A 8 15.24 -2.76 -5.16
CA ALA A 8 14.07 -2.93 -6.01
C ALA A 8 13.17 -1.68 -5.96
N VAL A 9 12.48 -1.43 -7.06
CA VAL A 9 11.48 -0.37 -7.20
C VAL A 9 10.19 -1.01 -7.67
N PHE A 10 9.09 -0.72 -6.97
CA PHE A 10 7.74 -1.16 -7.32
C PHE A 10 6.86 0.06 -7.60
N GLU A 11 6.05 -0.03 -8.64
CA GLU A 11 5.08 0.98 -9.03
C GLU A 11 3.66 0.47 -8.74
N LEU A 12 2.87 1.27 -8.03
CA LEU A 12 1.46 1.02 -7.78
C LEU A 12 0.62 1.85 -8.76
N PHE A 13 -0.14 1.16 -9.60
CA PHE A 13 -1.10 1.74 -10.53
C PHE A 13 -2.33 0.83 -10.66
N PHE A 14 -3.44 1.37 -11.16
CA PHE A 14 -4.63 0.59 -11.51
C PHE A 14 -4.83 0.50 -13.02
N ARG A 15 -5.56 -0.50 -13.49
CA ARG A 15 -5.69 -0.81 -14.93
C ARG A 15 -6.89 -0.17 -15.60
N ASP A 16 -7.97 0.01 -14.85
CA ASP A 16 -9.26 0.47 -15.34
C ASP A 16 -9.85 1.49 -14.36
N ASN A 17 -10.46 2.55 -14.89
CA ASN A 17 -11.17 3.51 -14.05
C ASN A 17 -12.42 2.86 -13.43
N PRO A 18 -12.67 3.05 -12.13
CA PRO A 18 -13.83 2.49 -11.46
C PRO A 18 -15.12 3.15 -11.98
N PHE A 19 -16.23 2.43 -11.84
CA PHE A 19 -17.58 2.90 -12.16
C PHE A 19 -17.79 3.36 -13.63
N GLY A 20 -16.93 2.90 -14.55
CA GLY A 20 -16.92 3.36 -15.95
C GLY A 20 -16.63 4.86 -16.10
N GLY A 21 -15.99 5.48 -15.10
CA GLY A 21 -15.65 6.90 -15.09
C GLY A 21 -14.44 7.24 -15.96
N GLY A 22 -14.24 8.54 -16.21
CA GLY A 22 -13.06 9.04 -16.92
C GLY A 22 -11.81 9.18 -16.06
N PHE A 23 -11.96 9.14 -14.73
CA PHE A 23 -10.87 9.37 -13.76
C PHE A 23 -11.17 8.69 -12.42
N SER A 24 -10.14 8.61 -11.57
CA SER A 24 -10.24 8.31 -10.14
C SER A 24 -9.64 9.45 -9.31
N LEU A 25 -10.00 9.52 -8.04
CA LEU A 25 -9.30 10.35 -7.06
C LEU A 25 -8.39 9.48 -6.21
N PHE A 26 -7.13 9.86 -6.11
CA PHE A 26 -6.16 9.17 -5.28
C PHE A 26 -6.38 9.51 -3.80
N ALA A 27 -6.50 8.48 -2.97
CA ALA A 27 -6.63 8.60 -1.52
C ALA A 27 -5.97 7.41 -0.79
N GLY A 28 -5.75 7.56 0.51
CA GLY A 28 -5.15 6.52 1.37
C GLY A 28 -3.66 6.69 1.65
N LEU A 29 -3.03 7.75 1.14
CA LEU A 29 -1.60 8.03 1.39
C LEU A 29 -1.31 8.21 2.88
N THR A 30 -2.22 8.88 3.60
CA THR A 30 -2.09 9.09 5.05
C THR A 30 -1.99 7.75 5.80
N ASP A 31 -2.87 6.80 5.50
CA ASP A 31 -2.87 5.48 6.13
C ASP A 31 -1.64 4.66 5.73
N CYS A 32 -1.18 4.76 4.48
CA CYS A 32 0.07 4.14 4.05
C CYS A 32 1.26 4.64 4.87
N LEU A 33 1.37 5.95 5.11
CA LEU A 33 2.47 6.52 5.90
C LEU A 33 2.41 6.08 7.37
N LEU A 34 1.20 5.99 7.95
CA LEU A 34 1.02 5.48 9.30
C LEU A 34 1.42 3.99 9.40
N PHE A 35 1.01 3.18 8.44
CA PHE A 35 1.38 1.77 8.34
C PHE A 35 2.91 1.59 8.25
N LEU A 36 3.58 2.32 7.33
CA LEU A 36 5.03 2.22 7.15
C LEU A 36 5.82 2.62 8.40
N ARG A 37 5.33 3.61 9.16
CA ARG A 37 5.94 4.00 10.45
C ARG A 37 5.84 2.90 11.51
N GLY A 38 4.75 2.14 11.50
CA GLY A 38 4.47 1.08 12.48
C GLY A 38 4.89 -0.34 12.06
N PHE A 39 5.30 -0.55 10.80
CA PHE A 39 5.56 -1.88 10.27
C PHE A 39 6.72 -2.56 10.98
N ARG A 40 6.41 -3.60 11.78
CA ARG A 40 7.36 -4.49 12.45
C ARG A 40 6.69 -5.84 12.68
N PHE A 41 7.48 -6.91 12.67
CA PHE A 41 7.04 -8.20 13.21
C PHE A 41 7.20 -8.22 14.72
N THR A 42 6.15 -8.62 15.43
CA THR A 42 6.22 -8.83 16.88
C THR A 42 6.77 -10.21 17.20
N GLU A 43 7.23 -10.42 18.44
CA GLU A 43 7.73 -11.73 18.87
C GLU A 43 6.68 -12.86 18.69
N PRO A 44 5.39 -12.65 19.05
CA PRO A 44 4.34 -13.62 18.74
C PRO A 44 4.18 -13.95 17.25
N ASP A 45 4.31 -12.96 16.36
CA ASP A 45 4.20 -13.18 14.91
C ASP A 45 5.32 -14.09 14.40
N VAL A 46 6.55 -13.84 14.86
CA VAL A 46 7.73 -14.63 14.45
C VAL A 46 7.65 -16.05 14.99
N GLU A 47 7.15 -16.24 16.21
CA GLU A 47 6.97 -17.57 16.79
C GLU A 47 5.85 -18.35 16.09
N PHE A 48 4.75 -17.67 15.74
CA PHE A 48 3.72 -18.27 14.89
C PHE A 48 4.30 -18.72 13.55
N LEU A 49 5.06 -17.86 12.87
CA LEU A 49 5.73 -18.21 11.61
C LEU A 49 6.69 -19.40 11.77
N ARG A 50 7.40 -19.49 12.91
CA ARG A 50 8.28 -20.64 13.22
C ARG A 50 7.51 -21.95 13.31
N SER A 51 6.29 -21.92 13.85
CA SER A 51 5.45 -23.11 14.01
C SER A 51 4.83 -23.62 12.70
N VAL A 52 4.60 -22.75 11.72
CA VAL A 52 3.91 -23.11 10.46
C VAL A 52 4.85 -23.33 9.28
N LEU A 53 6.07 -22.79 9.34
CA LEU A 53 7.08 -22.98 8.29
C LEU A 53 7.79 -24.35 8.41
N PRO A 54 8.39 -24.86 7.32
CA PRO A 54 9.11 -26.12 7.34
C PRO A 54 10.15 -26.20 8.47
N PRO A 55 10.29 -27.34 9.17
CA PRO A 55 11.24 -27.46 10.30
C PRO A 55 12.71 -27.22 9.94
N ASN A 56 13.06 -27.35 8.67
CA ASN A 56 14.39 -27.10 8.13
C ASN A 56 14.60 -25.64 7.66
N THR A 57 13.68 -24.72 7.98
CA THR A 57 13.84 -23.30 7.72
C THR A 57 15.03 -22.76 8.51
N ASP A 58 15.91 -22.02 7.83
CA ASP A 58 17.10 -21.43 8.44
C ASP A 58 16.73 -20.55 9.66
N PRO A 59 17.27 -20.83 10.87
CA PRO A 59 17.06 -19.98 12.04
C PRO A 59 17.37 -18.50 11.83
N ALA A 60 18.32 -18.18 10.94
CA ALA A 60 18.68 -16.81 10.58
C ALA A 60 17.52 -16.05 9.90
N TYR A 61 16.60 -16.74 9.24
CA TYR A 61 15.40 -16.14 8.65
C TYR A 61 14.52 -15.46 9.71
N PHE A 62 14.31 -16.12 10.86
CA PHE A 62 13.51 -15.55 11.93
C PHE A 62 14.19 -14.38 12.64
N HIS A 63 15.52 -14.39 12.71
CA HIS A 63 16.28 -13.21 13.16
C HIS A 63 16.12 -12.06 12.18
N PHE A 64 16.16 -12.34 10.87
CA PHE A 64 15.91 -11.36 9.83
C PHE A 64 14.51 -10.73 9.97
N LEU A 65 13.46 -11.53 10.17
CA LEU A 65 12.09 -11.02 10.36
C LEU A 65 11.96 -10.06 11.55
N ARG A 66 12.61 -10.34 12.68
CA ARG A 66 12.59 -9.45 13.86
C ARG A 66 13.26 -8.10 13.61
N GLY A 67 14.28 -8.08 12.75
CA GLY A 67 15.01 -6.87 12.39
C GLY A 67 14.39 -6.10 11.21
N LEU A 68 13.29 -6.58 10.63
CA LEU A 68 12.68 -5.95 9.47
C LEU A 68 12.05 -4.62 9.83
N ASP A 69 12.34 -3.62 8.99
CA ASP A 69 11.70 -2.33 9.04
C ASP A 69 11.66 -1.60 7.70
N CYS A 70 10.95 -0.46 7.70
CA CYS A 70 10.85 0.44 6.55
C CYS A 70 11.90 1.57 6.55
N SER A 71 12.98 1.49 7.35
CA SER A 71 13.95 2.59 7.46
C SER A 71 14.72 2.84 6.15
N ALA A 72 14.94 1.79 5.37
CA ALA A 72 15.60 1.82 4.07
C ALA A 72 14.60 1.93 2.89
N VAL A 73 13.32 2.24 3.16
CA VAL A 73 12.28 2.38 2.14
C VAL A 73 12.07 3.86 1.81
N THR A 74 12.10 4.18 0.53
CA THR A 74 11.73 5.49 -0.02
C THR A 74 10.39 5.39 -0.71
N LEU A 75 9.47 6.30 -0.37
CA LEU A 75 8.14 6.38 -0.96
C LEU A 75 8.00 7.69 -1.75
N ARG A 76 7.62 7.60 -3.02
CA ARG A 76 7.19 8.75 -3.84
C ARG A 76 5.72 8.54 -4.19
N SER A 77 4.90 9.57 -4.15
CA SER A 77 3.47 9.44 -4.49
C SER A 77 2.89 10.77 -4.94
N VAL A 78 1.82 10.70 -5.73
CA VAL A 78 0.97 11.86 -6.01
C VAL A 78 0.30 12.35 -4.73
N ALA A 79 -0.10 13.62 -4.69
CA ALA A 79 -0.79 14.17 -3.52
C ALA A 79 -2.19 13.55 -3.37
N GLU A 80 -2.61 13.32 -2.13
CA GLU A 80 -3.98 12.89 -1.82
C GLU A 80 -5.01 13.92 -2.33
N GLY A 81 -6.10 13.43 -2.95
CA GLY A 81 -7.09 14.24 -3.65
C GLY A 81 -6.76 14.57 -5.11
N THR A 82 -5.62 14.11 -5.63
CA THR A 82 -5.25 14.28 -7.05
C THR A 82 -6.14 13.44 -7.96
N VAL A 83 -6.53 14.01 -9.11
CA VAL A 83 -7.17 13.27 -10.20
C VAL A 83 -6.14 12.40 -10.90
N VAL A 84 -6.40 11.10 -10.97
CA VAL A 84 -5.47 10.10 -11.50
C VAL A 84 -6.15 9.22 -12.54
N PHE A 85 -5.33 8.65 -13.44
CA PHE A 85 -5.79 7.87 -14.58
C PHE A 85 -5.24 6.45 -14.55
N ALA A 86 -5.94 5.56 -15.26
CA ALA A 86 -5.53 4.19 -15.42
C ALA A 86 -4.16 4.09 -16.11
N ARG A 87 -3.35 3.12 -15.67
CA ARG A 87 -2.02 2.77 -16.21
C ARG A 87 -0.96 3.85 -16.02
N GLU A 88 -1.16 4.75 -15.06
CA GLU A 88 -0.15 5.71 -14.62
C GLU A 88 0.28 5.40 -13.17
N PRO A 89 1.58 5.52 -12.85
CA PRO A 89 2.08 5.27 -11.49
C PRO A 89 1.54 6.32 -10.52
N LEU A 90 0.91 5.86 -9.44
CA LEU A 90 0.37 6.70 -8.36
C LEU A 90 1.34 6.84 -7.20
N MET A 91 2.11 5.77 -6.99
CA MET A 91 3.03 5.60 -5.87
C MET A 91 4.17 4.69 -6.31
N GLU A 92 5.40 5.09 -5.97
CA GLU A 92 6.63 4.32 -6.16
C GLU A 92 7.19 3.96 -4.79
N VAL A 93 7.56 2.70 -4.62
CA VAL A 93 8.17 2.15 -3.39
C VAL A 93 9.54 1.60 -3.75
N GLU A 94 10.59 2.22 -3.22
CA GLU A 94 11.98 1.85 -3.46
C GLU A 94 12.64 1.35 -2.17
N GLY A 95 13.40 0.26 -2.23
CA GLY A 95 14.09 -0.29 -1.06
C GLY A 95 14.59 -1.72 -1.25
N PRO A 96 14.98 -2.42 -0.17
CA PRO A 96 15.41 -3.81 -0.24
C PRO A 96 14.26 -4.72 -0.67
N LEU A 97 14.51 -5.61 -1.64
CA LEU A 97 13.50 -6.45 -2.30
C LEU A 97 12.55 -7.15 -1.32
N ALA A 98 13.07 -7.77 -0.27
CA ALA A 98 12.23 -8.49 0.69
C ALA A 98 11.29 -7.57 1.47
N VAL A 99 11.72 -6.33 1.77
CA VAL A 99 10.89 -5.36 2.47
C VAL A 99 9.80 -4.85 1.56
N VAL A 100 10.16 -4.29 0.40
CA VAL A 100 9.19 -3.67 -0.51
C VAL A 100 8.16 -4.67 -1.03
N GLN A 101 8.54 -5.94 -1.19
CA GLN A 101 7.63 -7.03 -1.56
C GLN A 101 6.58 -7.32 -0.47
N LEU A 102 6.95 -7.23 0.82
CA LEU A 102 6.01 -7.43 1.93
C LEU A 102 5.01 -6.29 2.07
N LEU A 103 5.39 -5.09 1.63
CA LEU A 103 4.52 -3.90 1.70
C LEU A 103 3.40 -3.91 0.64
N GLU A 104 3.59 -4.65 -0.46
CA GLU A 104 2.70 -4.65 -1.62
C GLU A 104 1.22 -4.83 -1.24
N THR A 105 0.90 -5.90 -0.51
CA THR A 105 -0.49 -6.25 -0.18
C THR A 105 -1.17 -5.16 0.66
N SER A 106 -0.48 -4.64 1.67
CA SER A 106 -1.03 -3.61 2.56
C SER A 106 -1.23 -2.29 1.83
N LEU A 107 -0.24 -1.85 1.04
CA LEU A 107 -0.34 -0.61 0.25
C LEU A 107 -1.46 -0.71 -0.79
N LEU A 108 -1.59 -1.85 -1.48
CA LEU A 108 -2.70 -2.10 -2.39
C LEU A 108 -4.06 -2.00 -1.68
N CYS A 109 -4.18 -2.60 -0.50
CA CYS A 109 -5.44 -2.58 0.25
C CYS A 109 -5.86 -1.15 0.62
N LEU A 110 -4.93 -0.39 1.21
CA LEU A 110 -5.17 0.98 1.70
C LEU A 110 -5.51 1.93 0.54
N VAL A 111 -4.70 1.92 -0.52
CA VAL A 111 -4.89 2.81 -1.67
C VAL A 111 -6.14 2.46 -2.45
N ASN A 112 -6.39 1.17 -2.75
CA ASN A 112 -7.54 0.77 -3.56
C ASN A 112 -8.86 1.12 -2.87
N TYR A 113 -8.99 0.80 -1.58
CA TYR A 113 -10.23 1.06 -0.86
C TYR A 113 -10.51 2.56 -0.75
N ALA A 114 -9.53 3.33 -0.26
CA ALA A 114 -9.70 4.77 -0.07
C ALA A 114 -9.97 5.49 -1.40
N SER A 115 -9.23 5.15 -2.46
CA SER A 115 -9.42 5.77 -3.78
C SER A 115 -10.78 5.43 -4.40
N LEU A 116 -11.29 4.21 -4.18
CA LEU A 116 -12.61 3.80 -4.67
C LEU A 116 -13.73 4.58 -3.97
N VAL A 117 -13.66 4.69 -2.63
CA VAL A 117 -14.62 5.47 -1.83
C VAL A 117 -14.60 6.93 -2.24
N CYS A 118 -13.41 7.54 -2.31
CA CYS A 118 -13.22 8.94 -2.70
C CYS A 118 -13.79 9.22 -4.10
N SER A 119 -13.50 8.34 -5.07
CA SER A 119 -14.00 8.45 -6.44
C SER A 119 -15.53 8.35 -6.51
N ASN A 120 -16.14 7.48 -5.68
CA ASN A 120 -17.60 7.36 -5.62
C ASN A 120 -18.25 8.61 -5.00
N ALA A 121 -17.68 9.11 -3.90
CA ALA A 121 -18.16 10.34 -3.25
C ALA A 121 -18.09 11.54 -4.20
N ALA A 122 -17.02 11.66 -4.98
CA ALA A 122 -16.88 12.69 -6.01
C ALA A 122 -17.96 12.59 -7.09
N ARG A 123 -18.31 11.39 -7.54
CA ARG A 123 -19.42 11.18 -8.50
C ARG A 123 -20.76 11.65 -7.94
N PHE A 124 -21.06 11.35 -6.67
CA PHE A 124 -22.28 11.85 -6.02
C PHE A 124 -22.26 13.38 -5.86
N ARG A 125 -21.11 13.96 -5.51
CA ARG A 125 -20.93 15.42 -5.47
C ARG A 125 -21.19 16.06 -6.83
N LEU A 126 -20.69 15.48 -7.91
CA LEU A 126 -20.94 15.98 -9.27
C LEU A 126 -22.42 15.89 -9.64
N ALA A 127 -23.10 14.77 -9.33
CA ALA A 127 -24.52 14.58 -9.62
C ALA A 127 -25.45 15.50 -8.81
N ALA A 128 -25.13 15.74 -7.53
CA ALA A 128 -25.94 16.57 -6.64
C ALA A 128 -25.70 18.08 -6.80
N GLY A 129 -24.54 18.47 -7.36
CA GLY A 129 -24.07 19.84 -7.44
C GLY A 129 -23.46 20.37 -6.13
N PRO A 130 -22.84 21.56 -6.14
CA PRO A 130 -22.08 22.09 -4.99
C PRO A 130 -22.97 22.57 -3.83
N GLY A 131 -24.24 22.94 -4.10
CA GLY A 131 -25.12 23.57 -3.11
C GLY A 131 -25.84 22.59 -2.16
N ARG A 132 -25.75 21.28 -2.38
CA ARG A 132 -26.43 20.28 -1.55
C ARG A 132 -25.48 19.71 -0.49
N LYS A 133 -25.95 19.60 0.75
CA LYS A 133 -25.22 18.85 1.79
C LYS A 133 -25.34 17.35 1.49
N LEU A 134 -24.21 16.70 1.28
CA LEU A 134 -24.13 15.24 1.19
C LEU A 134 -23.72 14.72 2.56
N LEU A 135 -24.35 13.64 2.99
CA LEU A 135 -24.02 12.93 4.22
C LEU A 135 -23.53 11.55 3.80
N GLU A 136 -22.37 11.18 4.31
CA GLU A 136 -21.87 9.81 4.30
C GLU A 136 -22.01 9.25 5.72
N LEU A 137 -22.20 7.93 5.85
CA LEU A 137 -22.15 7.19 7.11
C LEU A 137 -20.76 6.58 7.30
#